data_AF-A0A1A8FZ85-F1
#
_entry.id   AF-A0A1A8FZ85-F1
#
_cell.length_a   1.000
_cell.length_b   1.000
_cell.length_c   1.000
_cell.angle_alpha   90.00
_cell.angle_beta   90.00
_cell.angle_gamma   90.00
#
_symmetry.space_group_name_H-M   'P 1'
#
loop_
_entity.id
_entity.type
_entity.pdbx_description
1 polymer ?
#
loop_
_entity_poly.entity_id
_entity_poly.type
_entity_poly.pdbx_seq_one_letter_code
_entity_poly.pdbx_strand_id
1 'polypeptide(L)'
;MAKYITDIDVSLNKDEETHLRKHGFLQIHTDLNSGADGAPIFLWYKTSDCPAITRIQFSFNHEMSKGLTTEGYHKIDKNLNNGNKGGPIYLWFFKGSTEYDIPIVELDFSAEAADDARKFQPLWERLACDLNRTAGGKWIYMWVKRQTQAYICDVTATTGFEEDANLFRQGYIRVDEDTNRGAGGPFIFLWYRQTTNIQRAVKDLQISIDAESVEGYENQYYEKVPTNLNQGTGSGVPVFLWFKKNECGKDPIKIVTLVLDRTAIQPYIRAGVEVIEKNLNTGNRGVEENLCYYF
;
A
#
# COMPACT_ATOMS: atom_id res chain seq x y z
N MET A 1 9.39 -1.19 -28.45
CA MET A 1 8.36 -0.50 -27.65
C MET A 1 8.42 -1.03 -26.24
N ALA A 2 8.21 -0.19 -25.22
CA ALA A 2 8.12 -0.66 -23.84
C ALA A 2 6.87 -1.56 -23.71
N LYS A 3 7.01 -2.71 -23.04
CA LYS A 3 5.90 -3.60 -22.74
C LYS A 3 5.39 -3.25 -21.35
N TYR A 4 4.11 -2.90 -21.24
CA TYR A 4 3.46 -2.56 -19.98
C TYR A 4 2.63 -3.72 -19.46
N ILE A 5 2.40 -3.78 -18.15
CA ILE A 5 1.41 -4.70 -17.59
C ILE A 5 0.02 -4.18 -18.00
N THR A 6 -0.76 -4.99 -18.71
CA THR A 6 -2.08 -4.57 -19.23
C THR A 6 -3.24 -5.33 -18.65
N ASP A 7 -3.03 -6.54 -18.16
CA ASP A 7 -4.08 -7.37 -17.60
C ASP A 7 -3.51 -8.16 -16.44
N ILE A 8 -4.34 -8.37 -15.42
CA ILE A 8 -4.03 -9.17 -14.24
C ILE A 8 -5.20 -10.13 -14.02
N ASP A 9 -4.89 -11.38 -13.70
CA ASP A 9 -5.85 -12.37 -13.23
C ASP A 9 -5.22 -13.21 -12.10
N VAL A 10 -6.00 -14.06 -11.46
CA VAL A 10 -5.61 -14.93 -10.35
C VAL A 10 -6.03 -16.36 -10.68
N SER A 11 -5.29 -17.36 -10.22
CA SER A 11 -5.72 -18.77 -10.30
C SER A 11 -5.95 -19.33 -8.91
N LEU A 12 -7.10 -19.97 -8.71
CA LEU A 12 -7.48 -20.66 -7.47
C LEU A 12 -7.25 -22.18 -7.54
N ASN A 13 -7.00 -22.71 -8.74
CA ASN A 13 -6.84 -24.14 -9.00
C ASN A 13 -6.06 -24.37 -10.32
N LYS A 14 -5.67 -25.62 -10.57
CA LYS A 14 -4.87 -26.03 -11.74
C LYS A 14 -5.57 -25.86 -13.09
N ASP A 15 -6.88 -25.93 -13.14
CA ASP A 15 -7.64 -25.74 -14.38
C ASP A 15 -7.57 -24.27 -14.82
N GLU A 16 -7.70 -23.34 -13.86
CA GLU A 16 -7.50 -21.91 -14.10
C GLU A 16 -6.06 -21.58 -14.49
N GLU A 17 -5.05 -22.17 -13.82
CA GLU A 17 -3.64 -22.01 -14.23
C GLU A 17 -3.42 -22.45 -15.69
N THR A 18 -4.02 -23.58 -16.08
CA THR A 18 -3.96 -24.10 -17.45
C THR A 18 -4.65 -23.17 -18.44
N HIS A 19 -5.83 -22.64 -18.07
CA HIS A 19 -6.56 -21.69 -18.88
C HIS A 19 -5.75 -20.40 -19.10
N LEU A 20 -5.23 -19.79 -18.04
CA LEU A 20 -4.48 -18.53 -18.11
C LEU A 20 -3.20 -18.68 -18.95
N ARG A 21 -2.47 -19.79 -18.78
CA ARG A 21 -1.28 -20.11 -19.59
C ARG A 21 -1.62 -20.23 -21.08
N LYS A 22 -2.72 -20.91 -21.43
CA LYS A 22 -3.20 -21.02 -22.82
C LYS A 22 -3.56 -19.66 -23.42
N HIS A 23 -3.99 -18.70 -22.60
CA HIS A 23 -4.35 -17.35 -23.03
C HIS A 23 -3.18 -16.37 -22.96
N GLY A 24 -1.95 -16.83 -22.74
CA GLY A 24 -0.74 -16.01 -22.80
C GLY A 24 -0.49 -15.15 -21.56
N PHE A 25 -1.11 -15.47 -20.42
CA PHE A 25 -0.71 -14.88 -19.14
C PHE A 25 0.60 -15.51 -18.64
N LEU A 26 1.41 -14.69 -17.98
CA LEU A 26 2.62 -15.08 -17.26
C LEU A 26 2.30 -15.20 -15.77
N GLN A 27 2.70 -16.32 -15.17
CA GLN A 27 2.52 -16.59 -13.75
C GLN A 27 3.61 -15.89 -12.93
N ILE A 28 3.24 -15.36 -11.76
CA ILE A 28 4.20 -15.06 -10.69
C ILE A 28 4.22 -16.24 -9.74
N HIS A 29 5.39 -16.85 -9.56
CA HIS A 29 5.56 -18.12 -8.84
C HIS A 29 5.63 -17.98 -7.31
N THR A 30 4.90 -17.03 -6.75
CA THR A 30 4.73 -16.86 -5.30
C THR A 30 3.33 -17.33 -4.92
N ASP A 31 3.26 -18.31 -4.01
CA ASP A 31 1.98 -18.75 -3.45
C ASP A 31 1.46 -17.69 -2.46
N LEU A 32 0.35 -17.05 -2.83
CA LEU A 32 -0.27 -15.98 -2.04
C LEU A 32 -0.93 -16.48 -0.75
N ASN A 33 -1.13 -17.79 -0.60
CA ASN A 33 -1.56 -18.42 0.64
C ASN A 33 -0.39 -19.03 1.43
N SER A 34 0.87 -18.78 1.06
CA SER A 34 2.01 -19.45 1.68
C SER A 34 2.03 -19.25 3.20
N GLY A 35 2.07 -20.36 3.93
CA GLY A 35 2.07 -20.36 5.40
C GLY A 35 0.68 -20.18 6.03
N ALA A 36 -0.32 -19.79 5.25
CA ALA A 36 -1.72 -19.95 5.59
C ALA A 36 -2.18 -21.35 5.16
N ASP A 37 -3.05 -21.99 5.94
CA ASP A 37 -3.70 -23.24 5.53
C ASP A 37 -4.47 -23.00 4.22
N GLY A 38 -4.30 -23.78 3.16
CA GLY A 38 -5.08 -23.58 1.93
C GLY A 38 -4.44 -24.16 0.68
N ALA A 39 -5.18 -24.15 -0.42
CA ALA A 39 -4.61 -24.44 -1.74
C ALA A 39 -3.80 -23.23 -2.23
N PRO A 40 -2.74 -23.44 -3.03
CA PRO A 40 -1.91 -22.34 -3.50
C PRO A 40 -2.69 -21.44 -4.46
N ILE A 41 -2.52 -20.14 -4.29
CA ILE A 41 -3.11 -19.10 -5.15
C ILE A 41 -1.98 -18.33 -5.83
N PHE A 42 -2.13 -18.09 -7.13
CA PHE A 42 -1.11 -17.38 -7.92
C PHE A 42 -1.71 -16.21 -8.68
N LEU A 43 -0.94 -15.12 -8.77
CA LEU A 43 -1.25 -13.99 -9.65
C LEU A 43 -0.63 -14.22 -11.03
N TRP A 44 -1.34 -13.75 -12.05
CA TRP A 44 -1.01 -13.86 -13.45
C TRP A 44 -1.12 -12.49 -14.12
N TYR A 45 -0.27 -12.21 -15.10
CA TYR A 45 -0.34 -10.94 -15.83
C TYR A 45 -0.06 -11.08 -17.32
N LYS A 46 -0.52 -10.10 -18.10
CA LYS A 46 -0.14 -9.92 -19.50
C LYS A 46 0.66 -8.65 -19.69
N THR A 47 1.51 -8.68 -20.71
CA THR A 47 2.17 -7.46 -21.19
C THR A 47 1.86 -7.18 -22.64
N SER A 48 1.65 -5.91 -22.97
CA SER A 48 1.44 -5.43 -24.33
C SER A 48 1.81 -3.96 -24.47
N ASP A 49 1.55 -3.37 -25.64
CA ASP A 49 1.66 -1.94 -25.95
C ASP A 49 0.33 -1.17 -25.80
N CYS A 50 -0.74 -1.85 -25.35
CA CYS A 50 -2.03 -1.26 -25.01
C CYS A 50 -1.97 -0.43 -23.71
N PRO A 51 -3.05 0.31 -23.36
CA PRO A 51 -3.06 1.13 -22.14
C PRO A 51 -2.66 0.32 -20.91
N ALA A 52 -1.62 0.82 -20.25
CA ALA A 52 -1.01 0.20 -19.08
C ALA A 52 -1.96 0.26 -17.88
N ILE A 53 -1.85 -0.75 -17.01
CA ILE A 53 -2.31 -0.62 -15.64
C ILE A 53 -1.39 0.39 -14.94
N THR A 54 -2.00 1.36 -14.28
CA THR A 54 -1.29 2.45 -13.59
C THR A 54 -1.55 2.45 -12.09
N ARG A 55 -2.59 1.79 -11.60
CA ARG A 55 -2.85 1.67 -10.16
C ARG A 55 -3.41 0.29 -9.83
N ILE A 56 -3.02 -0.23 -8.67
CA ILE A 56 -3.52 -1.47 -8.08
C ILE A 56 -3.95 -1.14 -6.65
N GLN A 57 -5.10 -1.65 -6.24
CA GLN A 57 -5.66 -1.52 -4.90
C GLN A 57 -6.22 -2.85 -4.44
N PHE A 58 -6.39 -3.00 -3.15
CA PHE A 58 -7.00 -4.15 -2.51
C PHE A 58 -8.24 -3.73 -1.73
N SER A 59 -9.20 -4.64 -1.61
CA SER A 59 -10.34 -4.47 -0.71
C SER A 59 -10.48 -5.71 0.16
N PHE A 60 -10.56 -5.52 1.48
CA PHE A 60 -10.81 -6.59 2.45
C PHE A 60 -12.16 -6.44 3.18
N ASN A 61 -12.98 -5.46 2.77
CA ASN A 61 -14.38 -5.32 3.16
C ASN A 61 -15.20 -4.72 2.00
N HIS A 62 -16.53 -4.77 2.13
CA HIS A 62 -17.44 -4.31 1.08
C HIS A 62 -17.37 -2.79 0.85
N GLU A 63 -17.20 -1.99 1.90
CA GLU A 63 -17.19 -0.53 1.81
C GLU A 63 -15.99 0.00 1.00
N MET A 64 -14.80 -0.61 1.18
CA MET A 64 -13.61 -0.31 0.37
C MET A 64 -13.84 -0.48 -1.13
N SER A 65 -14.79 -1.32 -1.54
CA SER A 65 -15.09 -1.59 -2.95
C SER A 65 -15.93 -0.49 -3.60
N LYS A 66 -16.63 0.33 -2.82
CA LYS A 66 -17.57 1.33 -3.35
C LYS A 66 -16.84 2.42 -4.14
N GLY A 67 -15.84 3.05 -3.53
CA GLY A 67 -15.04 4.09 -4.20
C GLY A 67 -14.28 3.57 -5.42
N LEU A 68 -13.75 2.35 -5.34
CA LEU A 68 -13.08 1.66 -6.45
C LEU A 68 -14.03 1.42 -7.62
N THR A 69 -15.25 0.95 -7.33
CA THR A 69 -16.30 0.73 -8.35
C THR A 69 -16.72 2.05 -8.99
N THR A 70 -16.94 3.09 -8.19
CA THR A 70 -17.33 4.43 -8.67
C THR A 70 -16.29 5.01 -9.64
N GLU A 71 -14.99 4.84 -9.35
CA GLU A 71 -13.91 5.33 -10.23
C GLU A 71 -13.47 4.33 -11.30
N GLY A 72 -14.25 3.26 -11.54
CA GLY A 72 -14.03 2.37 -12.67
C GLY A 72 -12.81 1.47 -12.54
N TYR A 73 -12.36 1.16 -11.33
CA TYR A 73 -11.39 0.09 -11.12
C TYR A 73 -11.99 -1.25 -11.52
N HIS A 74 -11.20 -2.08 -12.18
CA HIS A 74 -11.58 -3.45 -12.53
C HIS A 74 -11.27 -4.40 -11.37
N LYS A 75 -12.32 -5.02 -10.82
CA LYS A 75 -12.19 -6.07 -9.80
C LYS A 75 -11.79 -7.39 -10.44
N ILE A 76 -10.79 -8.06 -9.87
CA ILE A 76 -10.61 -9.49 -10.09
C ILE A 76 -11.50 -10.22 -9.08
N ASP A 77 -12.55 -10.86 -9.58
CA ASP A 77 -13.56 -11.52 -8.73
C ASP A 77 -13.11 -12.90 -8.23
N LYS A 78 -11.93 -12.93 -7.60
CA LYS A 78 -11.30 -14.11 -6.99
C LYS A 78 -10.75 -13.72 -5.64
N ASN A 79 -11.24 -14.38 -4.59
CA ASN A 79 -10.76 -14.15 -3.23
C ASN A 79 -9.30 -14.65 -3.10
N LEU A 80 -8.37 -13.76 -2.78
CA LEU A 80 -6.96 -14.10 -2.61
C LEU A 80 -6.68 -14.96 -1.36
N ASN A 81 -7.63 -15.01 -0.42
CA ASN A 81 -7.61 -15.87 0.76
C ASN A 81 -8.50 -17.13 0.57
N ASN A 82 -8.87 -17.48 -0.67
CA ASN A 82 -9.75 -18.62 -0.90
C ASN A 82 -9.15 -19.93 -0.36
N GLY A 83 -9.94 -20.66 0.40
CA GLY A 83 -9.53 -21.94 1.00
C GLY A 83 -8.75 -21.82 2.30
N ASN A 84 -8.44 -20.61 2.77
CA ASN A 84 -7.87 -20.35 4.08
C ASN A 84 -8.92 -19.76 5.06
N LYS A 85 -8.52 -19.48 6.30
CA LYS A 85 -9.41 -18.95 7.36
C LYS A 85 -9.51 -17.41 7.40
N GLY A 86 -8.77 -16.72 6.54
CA GLY A 86 -8.75 -15.27 6.46
C GLY A 86 -10.01 -14.69 5.81
N GLY A 87 -10.26 -13.41 6.12
CA GLY A 87 -11.30 -12.64 5.45
C GLY A 87 -11.01 -12.48 3.95
N PRO A 88 -12.04 -12.22 3.12
CA PRO A 88 -11.85 -12.11 1.68
C PRO A 88 -11.01 -10.90 1.32
N ILE A 89 -10.04 -11.09 0.42
CA ILE A 89 -9.25 -10.01 -0.18
C ILE A 89 -9.43 -10.06 -1.69
N TYR A 90 -9.73 -8.92 -2.30
CA TYR A 90 -9.86 -8.79 -3.75
C TYR A 90 -8.87 -7.76 -4.29
N LEU A 91 -8.25 -8.09 -5.43
CA LEU A 91 -7.40 -7.17 -6.18
C LEU A 91 -8.24 -6.34 -7.15
N TRP A 92 -7.87 -5.07 -7.29
CA TRP A 92 -8.46 -4.12 -8.22
C TRP A 92 -7.36 -3.44 -9.01
N PHE A 93 -7.58 -3.20 -10.30
CA PHE A 93 -6.64 -2.43 -11.12
C PHE A 93 -7.32 -1.33 -11.91
N PHE A 94 -6.58 -0.28 -12.22
CA PHE A 94 -7.05 0.87 -12.99
C PHE A 94 -6.06 1.24 -14.08
N LYS A 95 -6.60 1.65 -15.24
CA LYS A 95 -5.84 2.13 -16.40
C LYS A 95 -6.07 3.63 -16.54
N GLY A 96 -5.24 4.41 -15.88
CA GLY A 96 -5.31 5.87 -15.91
C GLY A 96 -4.41 6.50 -16.95
N SER A 97 -4.50 7.83 -17.05
CA SER A 97 -3.77 8.63 -18.06
C SER A 97 -3.43 10.04 -17.58
N THR A 98 -3.65 10.35 -16.29
CA THR A 98 -3.27 11.63 -15.70
C THR A 98 -1.76 11.72 -15.49
N GLU A 99 -1.25 12.89 -15.09
CA GLU A 99 0.17 13.03 -14.72
C GLU A 99 0.59 12.18 -13.50
N TYR A 100 -0.38 11.67 -12.74
CA TYR A 100 -0.18 10.81 -11.58
C TYR A 100 -0.24 9.31 -11.93
N ASP A 101 -0.63 8.98 -13.17
CA ASP A 101 -0.80 7.61 -13.64
C ASP A 101 0.47 7.11 -14.33
N ILE A 102 1.43 6.63 -13.54
CA ILE A 102 2.71 6.11 -14.04
C ILE A 102 2.55 4.62 -14.38
N PRO A 103 2.81 4.19 -15.63
CA PRO A 103 2.66 2.79 -16.05
C PRO A 103 3.43 1.80 -15.18
N ILE A 104 2.79 0.68 -14.87
CA ILE A 104 3.42 -0.47 -14.22
C ILE A 104 4.01 -1.38 -15.30
N VAL A 105 5.29 -1.74 -15.13
CA VAL A 105 6.05 -2.55 -16.10
C VAL A 105 6.44 -3.92 -15.56
N GLU A 106 6.42 -4.10 -14.24
CA GLU A 106 6.81 -5.33 -13.57
C GLU A 106 6.01 -5.51 -12.28
N LEU A 107 5.71 -6.75 -11.95
CA LEU A 107 5.03 -7.17 -10.73
C LEU A 107 5.89 -8.22 -10.03
N ASP A 108 5.96 -8.16 -8.71
CA ASP A 108 6.62 -9.19 -7.89
C ASP A 108 5.98 -9.25 -6.49
N PHE A 109 6.36 -10.23 -5.68
CA PHE A 109 5.93 -10.37 -4.30
C PHE A 109 7.12 -10.55 -3.36
N SER A 110 6.93 -10.20 -2.10
CA SER A 110 7.76 -10.60 -0.98
C SER A 110 6.92 -11.46 -0.04
N ALA A 111 7.54 -12.47 0.57
CA ALA A 111 6.89 -13.33 1.58
C ALA A 111 7.74 -13.46 2.86
N GLU A 112 8.89 -12.79 2.89
CA GLU A 112 9.83 -12.79 4.01
C GLU A 112 10.35 -11.37 4.21
N ALA A 113 10.57 -10.97 5.45
CA ALA A 113 11.06 -9.64 5.82
C ALA A 113 12.34 -9.22 5.09
N ALA A 114 13.28 -10.16 4.90
CA ALA A 114 14.53 -9.89 4.20
C ALA A 114 14.34 -9.67 2.68
N ASP A 115 13.37 -10.35 2.06
CA ASP A 115 13.06 -10.21 0.64
C ASP A 115 12.32 -8.90 0.38
N ASP A 116 11.42 -8.55 1.30
CA ASP A 116 10.69 -7.29 1.32
C ASP A 116 11.66 -6.10 1.45
N ALA A 117 12.58 -6.16 2.43
CA ALA A 117 13.59 -5.13 2.62
C ALA A 117 14.49 -4.92 1.39
N ARG A 118 14.90 -6.01 0.70
CA ARG A 118 15.76 -5.92 -0.49
C ARG A 118 15.10 -5.23 -1.69
N LYS A 119 13.78 -5.13 -1.71
CA LYS A 119 13.01 -4.51 -2.81
C LYS A 119 12.84 -3.00 -2.69
N PHE A 120 13.21 -2.39 -1.56
CA PHE A 120 13.30 -0.93 -1.43
C PHE A 120 14.43 -0.39 -2.32
N GLN A 121 14.13 -0.21 -3.59
CA GLN A 121 15.05 0.15 -4.66
C GLN A 121 14.36 1.10 -5.64
N PRO A 122 15.11 1.83 -6.49
CA PRO A 122 14.52 2.71 -7.49
C PRO A 122 13.46 2.02 -8.35
N LEU A 123 12.45 2.79 -8.75
CA LEU A 123 11.27 2.39 -9.53
C LEU A 123 10.28 1.43 -8.86
N TRP A 124 10.68 0.72 -7.80
CA TRP A 124 9.79 -0.18 -7.09
C TRP A 124 8.91 0.57 -6.09
N GLU A 125 7.70 0.04 -5.89
CA GLU A 125 6.72 0.51 -4.93
C GLU A 125 6.07 -0.71 -4.26
N ARG A 126 5.95 -0.64 -2.93
CA ARG A 126 5.31 -1.66 -2.11
C ARG A 126 3.84 -1.29 -1.87
N LEU A 127 2.93 -2.21 -2.17
CA LEU A 127 1.52 -2.08 -1.80
C LEU A 127 1.31 -2.57 -0.36
N ALA A 128 0.53 -1.84 0.43
CA ALA A 128 0.52 -1.99 1.88
C ALA A 128 -0.33 -3.15 2.43
N CYS A 129 -1.20 -3.74 1.60
CA CYS A 129 -2.06 -4.84 2.04
C CYS A 129 -1.24 -6.12 2.25
N ASP A 130 -1.25 -6.66 3.46
CA ASP A 130 -0.83 -8.04 3.73
C ASP A 130 -1.85 -9.01 3.11
N LEU A 131 -1.44 -9.77 2.11
CA LEU A 131 -2.33 -10.66 1.35
C LEU A 131 -2.76 -11.89 2.14
N ASN A 132 -2.15 -12.16 3.28
CA ASN A 132 -2.58 -13.17 4.25
C ASN A 132 -3.26 -12.54 5.48
N ARG A 133 -3.70 -11.27 5.39
CA ARG A 133 -4.38 -10.56 6.49
C ARG A 133 -5.46 -11.45 7.07
N THR A 134 -5.43 -11.63 8.40
CA THR A 134 -6.35 -12.47 9.21
C THR A 134 -6.32 -13.98 8.93
N ALA A 135 -5.65 -14.45 7.88
CA ALA A 135 -5.43 -15.88 7.64
C ALA A 135 -4.31 -16.44 8.54
N GLY A 136 -3.36 -15.58 8.93
CA GLY A 136 -2.08 -16.00 9.52
C GLY A 136 -1.10 -16.44 8.43
N GLY A 137 0.03 -17.01 8.82
CA GLY A 137 1.06 -17.43 7.86
C GLY A 137 2.10 -16.35 7.57
N LYS A 138 2.61 -16.32 6.33
CA LYS A 138 3.63 -15.35 5.92
C LYS A 138 3.01 -14.00 5.62
N TRP A 139 3.74 -12.92 5.91
CA TRP A 139 3.39 -11.57 5.48
C TRP A 139 3.71 -11.43 3.99
N ILE A 140 2.68 -11.37 3.15
CA ILE A 140 2.86 -11.35 1.70
C ILE A 140 2.47 -9.99 1.16
N TYR A 141 3.42 -9.30 0.53
CA TYR A 141 3.20 -7.97 -0.04
C TYR A 141 3.46 -7.96 -1.54
N MET A 142 2.61 -7.24 -2.26
CA MET A 142 2.78 -7.01 -3.69
C MET A 142 3.70 -5.81 -3.93
N TRP A 143 4.59 -5.97 -4.90
CA TRP A 143 5.48 -4.93 -5.39
C TRP A 143 5.18 -4.63 -6.85
N VAL A 144 5.14 -3.35 -7.18
CA VAL A 144 4.97 -2.86 -8.55
C VAL A 144 6.18 -2.05 -8.96
N LYS A 145 6.67 -2.25 -10.19
CA LYS A 145 7.73 -1.42 -10.75
C LYS A 145 7.15 -0.42 -11.72
N ARG A 146 7.43 0.85 -11.47
CA ARG A 146 7.02 1.97 -12.32
C ARG A 146 7.94 2.09 -13.52
N GLN A 147 7.39 2.53 -14.65
CA GLN A 147 8.17 2.80 -15.86
C GLN A 147 9.23 3.90 -15.63
N THR A 148 8.87 4.90 -14.84
CA THR A 148 9.71 6.05 -14.49
C THR A 148 9.69 6.25 -12.99
N GLN A 149 10.74 6.88 -12.45
CA GLN A 149 10.84 7.11 -11.01
C GLN A 149 9.69 7.99 -10.54
N ALA A 150 8.88 7.44 -9.63
CA ALA A 150 7.83 8.15 -8.92
C ALA A 150 8.37 8.72 -7.61
N TYR A 151 7.85 9.87 -7.22
CA TYR A 151 8.07 10.49 -5.92
C TYR A 151 6.71 10.77 -5.29
N ILE A 152 6.61 10.58 -3.98
CA ILE A 152 5.44 10.99 -3.22
C ILE A 152 5.39 12.51 -3.25
N CYS A 153 4.31 13.09 -3.78
CA CYS A 153 4.13 14.54 -3.87
C CYS A 153 3.04 15.08 -2.96
N ASP A 154 2.28 14.18 -2.33
CA ASP A 154 1.23 14.54 -1.41
C ASP A 154 0.85 13.37 -0.52
N VAL A 155 0.42 13.67 0.70
CA VAL A 155 -0.13 12.71 1.65
C VAL A 155 -1.38 13.29 2.30
N THR A 156 -2.35 12.43 2.59
CA THR A 156 -3.56 12.77 3.34
C THR A 156 -4.07 11.52 4.07
N ALA A 157 -5.17 11.65 4.81
CA ALA A 157 -5.80 10.53 5.50
C ALA A 157 -7.31 10.72 5.57
N THR A 158 -8.07 9.63 5.54
CA THR A 158 -9.53 9.66 5.65
C THR A 158 -10.01 8.83 6.82
N THR A 159 -11.13 9.27 7.41
CA THR A 159 -11.93 8.46 8.33
C THR A 159 -13.13 7.96 7.56
N GLY A 160 -13.34 6.64 7.51
CA GLY A 160 -14.40 6.04 6.68
C GLY A 160 -14.02 5.95 5.19
N PHE A 161 -15.03 5.94 4.33
CA PHE A 161 -14.91 5.59 2.90
C PHE A 161 -15.55 6.63 1.97
N GLU A 162 -16.15 7.67 2.53
CA GLU A 162 -16.97 8.65 1.83
C GLU A 162 -16.17 9.43 0.78
N GLU A 163 -14.89 9.70 1.07
CA GLU A 163 -13.98 10.46 0.22
C GLU A 163 -13.19 9.57 -0.78
N ASP A 164 -13.29 8.24 -0.69
CA ASP A 164 -12.46 7.31 -1.46
C ASP A 164 -12.57 7.57 -2.97
N ALA A 165 -13.80 7.68 -3.49
CA ALA A 165 -14.03 7.92 -4.91
C ALA A 165 -13.38 9.24 -5.37
N ASN A 166 -13.52 10.29 -4.56
CA ASN A 166 -12.95 11.60 -4.86
C ASN A 166 -11.41 11.57 -4.87
N LEU A 167 -10.79 10.90 -3.90
CA LEU A 167 -9.34 10.76 -3.82
C LEU A 167 -8.78 9.89 -4.96
N PHE A 168 -9.43 8.78 -5.29
CA PHE A 168 -9.06 7.97 -6.45
C PHE A 168 -9.15 8.78 -7.75
N ARG A 169 -10.18 9.61 -7.93
CA ARG A 169 -10.30 10.48 -9.11
C ARG A 169 -9.14 11.48 -9.21
N GLN A 170 -8.69 11.99 -8.08
CA GLN A 170 -7.59 12.96 -7.99
C GLN A 170 -6.19 12.33 -8.10
N GLY A 171 -6.13 11.01 -8.36
CA GLY A 171 -4.87 10.28 -8.56
C GLY A 171 -4.21 9.79 -7.28
N TYR A 172 -4.88 9.85 -6.13
CA TYR A 172 -4.33 9.25 -4.91
C TYR A 172 -4.37 7.72 -4.98
N ILE A 173 -3.46 7.13 -4.21
CA ILE A 173 -3.32 5.71 -3.93
C ILE A 173 -3.55 5.55 -2.43
N ARG A 174 -4.51 4.69 -2.06
CA ARG A 174 -4.74 4.32 -0.67
C ARG A 174 -3.62 3.42 -0.18
N VAL A 175 -3.16 3.63 1.04
CA VAL A 175 -2.40 2.63 1.79
C VAL A 175 -3.44 1.65 2.30
N ASP A 176 -3.62 0.50 1.65
CA ASP A 176 -4.65 -0.51 1.99
C ASP A 176 -4.35 -1.27 3.30
N GLU A 177 -4.18 -0.52 4.38
CA GLU A 177 -4.05 -0.96 5.76
C GLU A 177 -4.80 0.04 6.65
N ASP A 178 -5.58 -0.50 7.57
CA ASP A 178 -6.40 0.28 8.50
C ASP A 178 -5.55 0.65 9.70
N THR A 179 -5.27 1.94 9.91
CA THR A 179 -4.41 2.38 11.02
C THR A 179 -5.01 2.05 12.39
N ASN A 180 -6.32 1.75 12.45
CA ASN A 180 -7.03 1.30 13.64
C ASN A 180 -7.14 -0.23 13.76
N ARG A 181 -6.35 -1.01 13.00
CA ARG A 181 -6.48 -2.48 12.97
C ARG A 181 -6.47 -3.07 14.37
N GLY A 182 -7.56 -3.73 14.75
CA GLY A 182 -7.70 -4.38 16.06
C GLY A 182 -7.96 -3.43 17.24
N ALA A 183 -7.92 -2.11 17.03
CA ALA A 183 -8.19 -1.11 18.06
C ALA A 183 -9.70 -0.84 18.22
N GLY A 184 -10.51 -1.16 17.22
CA GLY A 184 -11.91 -0.75 17.10
C GLY A 184 -12.03 0.66 16.52
N GLY A 185 -13.23 1.24 16.54
CA GLY A 185 -13.47 2.56 15.94
C GLY A 185 -13.69 2.52 14.41
N PRO A 186 -13.74 3.68 13.75
CA PRO A 186 -13.84 3.78 12.30
C PRO A 186 -12.56 3.27 11.61
N PHE A 187 -12.70 2.84 10.35
CA PHE A 187 -11.55 2.61 9.49
C PHE A 187 -10.85 3.92 9.18
N ILE A 188 -9.52 3.91 9.25
CA ILE A 188 -8.71 5.08 8.90
C ILE A 188 -7.63 4.64 7.93
N PHE A 189 -7.54 5.35 6.81
CA PHE A 189 -6.57 5.05 5.77
C PHE A 189 -5.67 6.25 5.50
N LEU A 190 -4.37 5.98 5.37
CA LEU A 190 -3.44 6.91 4.77
C LEU A 190 -3.57 6.86 3.25
N TRP A 191 -3.28 7.98 2.60
CA TRP A 191 -3.28 8.12 1.15
C TRP A 191 -2.03 8.87 0.73
N TYR A 192 -1.51 8.52 -0.44
CA TYR A 192 -0.44 9.27 -1.07
C TYR A 192 -0.74 9.50 -2.54
N ARG A 193 -0.12 10.52 -3.12
CA ARG A 193 -0.14 10.76 -4.56
C ARG A 193 1.29 10.82 -5.07
N GLN A 194 1.51 10.28 -6.25
CA GLN A 194 2.82 10.19 -6.87
C GLN A 194 2.98 11.16 -8.03
N THR A 195 4.21 11.56 -8.32
CA THR A 195 4.57 12.37 -9.49
C THR A 195 5.94 11.99 -10.00
N THR A 196 6.26 12.34 -11.25
CA THR A 196 7.63 12.29 -11.78
C THR A 196 8.39 13.60 -11.59
N ASN A 197 7.70 14.68 -11.16
CA ASN A 197 8.31 15.97 -10.88
C ASN A 197 8.90 16.03 -9.46
N ILE A 198 10.22 15.88 -9.38
CA ILE A 198 10.99 15.91 -8.12
C ILE A 198 10.78 17.18 -7.28
N GLN A 199 10.46 18.33 -7.90
CA GLN A 199 10.28 19.60 -7.19
C GLN A 199 8.97 19.65 -6.38
N ARG A 200 8.03 18.74 -6.64
CA ARG A 200 6.75 18.62 -5.92
C ARG A 200 6.82 17.60 -4.79
N ALA A 201 7.96 16.92 -4.62
CA ALA A 201 8.05 15.77 -3.73
C ALA A 201 8.03 16.16 -2.25
N VAL A 202 7.38 15.31 -1.46
CA VAL A 202 7.55 15.23 -0.01
C VAL A 202 8.94 14.68 0.26
N LYS A 203 9.65 15.27 1.23
CA LYS A 203 11.02 14.94 1.61
C LYS A 203 11.14 14.41 3.03
N ASP A 204 10.11 14.61 3.84
CA ASP A 204 10.11 14.12 5.21
C ASP A 204 8.70 13.80 5.70
N LEU A 205 8.61 12.78 6.54
CA LEU A 205 7.39 12.35 7.22
C LEU A 205 7.67 12.15 8.70
N GLN A 206 6.70 12.51 9.53
CA GLN A 206 6.76 12.38 10.98
C GLN A 206 5.39 11.96 11.53
N ILE A 207 5.38 11.34 12.71
CA ILE A 207 4.16 10.98 13.44
C ILE A 207 4.21 11.67 14.81
N SER A 208 3.13 12.33 15.23
CA SER A 208 2.98 12.79 16.62
C SER A 208 2.12 11.82 17.41
N ILE A 209 2.52 11.53 18.65
CA ILE A 209 1.78 10.64 19.59
C ILE A 209 1.58 11.28 20.97
N ASP A 210 2.01 12.53 21.13
CA ASP A 210 1.99 13.31 22.36
C ASP A 210 1.97 14.81 22.02
N ALA A 211 1.68 15.66 23.00
CA ALA A 211 1.62 17.11 22.79
C ALA A 211 2.99 17.71 22.46
N GLU A 212 4.08 17.15 23.00
CA GLU A 212 5.45 17.62 22.77
C GLU A 212 5.86 17.44 21.31
N SER A 213 5.55 16.30 20.69
CA SER A 213 5.83 16.05 19.28
C SER A 213 4.96 16.92 18.38
N VAL A 214 3.69 17.20 18.74
CA VAL A 214 2.86 18.17 18.01
C VAL A 214 3.53 19.54 18.00
N GLU A 215 3.86 20.09 19.17
CA GLU A 215 4.52 21.39 19.28
C GLU A 215 5.88 21.40 18.56
N GLY A 216 6.66 20.32 18.71
CA GLY A 216 7.96 20.17 18.07
C GLY A 216 7.89 20.20 16.54
N TYR A 217 6.89 19.57 15.93
CA TYR A 217 6.71 19.58 14.47
C TYR A 217 6.12 20.89 13.96
N GLU A 218 5.23 21.53 14.71
CA GLU A 218 4.71 22.88 14.39
C GLU A 218 5.85 23.91 14.40
N ASN A 219 6.72 23.89 15.42
CA ASN A 219 7.88 24.77 15.52
C ASN A 219 8.93 24.53 14.42
N GLN A 220 8.94 23.33 13.85
CA GLN A 220 9.79 22.99 12.71
C GLN A 220 9.11 23.23 11.36
N TYR A 221 7.90 23.78 11.34
CA TYR A 221 7.12 24.08 10.13
C TYR A 221 6.76 22.85 9.30
N TYR A 222 6.46 21.71 9.94
CA TYR A 222 5.79 20.60 9.25
C TYR A 222 4.33 20.94 8.96
N GLU A 223 3.81 20.41 7.86
CA GLU A 223 2.39 20.44 7.54
C GLU A 223 1.69 19.25 8.19
N LYS A 224 0.64 19.52 8.98
CA LYS A 224 -0.18 18.48 9.64
C LYS A 224 -1.26 17.96 8.69
N VAL A 225 -1.38 16.65 8.56
CA VAL A 225 -2.59 16.01 8.05
C VAL A 225 -3.67 16.07 9.14
N PRO A 226 -4.83 16.68 8.89
CA PRO A 226 -5.79 17.03 9.94
C PRO A 226 -6.51 15.82 10.57
N THR A 227 -6.47 14.66 9.93
CA THR A 227 -7.13 13.44 10.38
C THR A 227 -6.39 12.81 11.56
N ASN A 228 -7.10 12.60 12.67
CA ASN A 228 -6.57 11.84 13.80
C ASN A 228 -6.52 10.36 13.46
N LEU A 229 -5.32 9.78 13.35
CA LEU A 229 -5.07 8.41 12.89
C LEU A 229 -5.49 7.31 13.86
N ASN A 230 -5.82 7.66 15.11
CA ASN A 230 -6.40 6.74 16.09
C ASN A 230 -7.82 7.14 16.51
N GLN A 231 -8.54 7.92 15.68
CA GLN A 231 -9.87 8.41 16.04
C GLN A 231 -10.81 7.24 16.38
N GLY A 232 -11.53 7.37 17.50
CA GLY A 232 -12.58 6.42 17.87
C GLY A 232 -12.10 5.12 18.53
N THR A 233 -10.80 4.95 18.79
CA THR A 233 -10.24 3.73 19.42
C THR A 233 -10.29 3.75 20.95
N GLY A 234 -10.96 4.72 21.57
CA GLY A 234 -11.02 4.90 23.02
C GLY A 234 -10.12 6.01 23.55
N SER A 235 -9.57 5.84 24.76
CA SER A 235 -8.69 6.81 25.41
C SER A 235 -7.27 6.73 24.86
N GLY A 236 -6.76 7.81 24.28
CA GLY A 236 -5.40 7.93 23.78
C GLY A 236 -5.13 9.36 23.35
N VAL A 237 -3.86 9.74 23.24
CA VAL A 237 -3.49 11.03 22.64
C VAL A 237 -3.74 10.95 21.13
N PRO A 238 -4.31 11.98 20.49
CA PRO A 238 -4.47 12.00 19.04
C PRO A 238 -3.15 11.77 18.30
N VAL A 239 -3.20 10.90 17.30
CA VAL A 239 -2.05 10.57 16.45
C VAL A 239 -2.20 11.31 15.12
N PHE A 240 -1.16 12.01 14.67
CA PHE A 240 -1.21 12.75 13.40
C PHE A 240 0.00 12.44 12.53
N LEU A 241 -0.24 12.42 11.22
CA LEU A 241 0.80 12.45 10.19
C LEU A 241 1.22 13.89 9.90
N TRP A 242 2.52 14.09 9.75
CA TRP A 242 3.15 15.36 9.44
C TRP A 242 4.07 15.17 8.24
N PHE A 243 4.15 16.17 7.37
CA PHE A 243 5.01 16.10 6.19
C PHE A 243 5.71 17.43 5.89
N LYS A 244 6.79 17.36 5.11
CA LYS A 244 7.46 18.53 4.53
C LYS A 244 7.85 18.28 3.08
N LYS A 245 7.66 19.30 2.25
CA LYS A 245 8.16 19.32 0.85
C LYS A 245 9.49 20.06 0.72
N ASN A 246 9.76 21.02 1.61
CA ASN A 246 10.96 21.83 1.62
C ASN A 246 11.85 21.49 2.82
N GLU A 247 12.64 20.43 2.71
CA GLU A 247 13.64 20.06 3.72
C GLU A 247 15.02 19.99 3.04
N CYS A 248 15.96 20.82 3.51
CA CYS A 248 17.30 20.91 2.94
C CYS A 248 18.13 19.70 3.39
N GLY A 249 18.76 18.99 2.45
CA GLY A 249 19.58 17.82 2.77
C GLY A 249 18.83 16.50 2.88
N LYS A 250 17.50 16.49 2.70
CA LYS A 250 16.72 15.26 2.52
C LYS A 250 16.40 15.01 1.05
N ASP A 251 16.51 13.74 0.67
CA ASP A 251 16.10 13.26 -0.64
C ASP A 251 14.56 13.17 -0.74
N PRO A 252 14.00 13.25 -1.96
CA PRO A 252 12.58 13.00 -2.20
C PRO A 252 12.14 11.60 -1.78
N ILE A 253 11.01 11.49 -1.11
CA ILE A 253 10.44 10.19 -0.74
C ILE A 253 9.87 9.51 -1.99
N LYS A 254 10.22 8.24 -2.20
CA LYS A 254 9.75 7.39 -3.31
C LYS A 254 8.68 6.40 -2.88
N ILE A 255 8.78 5.84 -1.66
CA ILE A 255 7.88 4.80 -1.14
C ILE A 255 7.38 5.22 0.24
N VAL A 256 6.09 5.03 0.49
CA VAL A 256 5.45 5.17 1.81
C VAL A 256 4.60 3.94 2.06
N THR A 257 4.69 3.38 3.27
CA THR A 257 3.96 2.17 3.61
C THR A 257 3.82 2.01 5.13
N LEU A 258 2.94 1.10 5.56
CA LEU A 258 2.83 0.68 6.97
C LEU A 258 3.47 -0.69 7.14
N VAL A 259 4.14 -0.88 8.27
CA VAL A 259 4.70 -2.18 8.68
C VAL A 259 4.09 -2.60 10.01
N LEU A 260 3.62 -3.85 10.05
CA LEU A 260 3.05 -4.48 11.24
C LEU A 260 3.91 -5.68 11.68
N ASP A 261 4.69 -6.22 10.76
CA ASP A 261 5.68 -7.26 11.05
C ASP A 261 6.89 -6.65 11.74
N ARG A 262 6.97 -6.81 13.07
CA ARG A 262 8.13 -6.36 13.86
C ARG A 262 9.45 -7.00 13.40
N THR A 263 9.40 -8.18 12.78
CA THR A 263 10.61 -8.84 12.27
C THR A 263 11.18 -8.15 11.04
N ALA A 264 10.38 -7.32 10.35
CA ALA A 264 10.78 -6.52 9.19
C ALA A 264 11.48 -5.21 9.54
N ILE A 265 11.32 -4.67 10.75
CA ILE A 265 11.89 -3.38 11.16
C ILE A 265 13.42 -3.35 10.97
N GLN A 266 14.15 -4.34 11.50
CA GLN A 266 15.62 -4.36 11.40
C GLN A 266 16.11 -4.58 9.96
N PRO A 267 15.55 -5.51 9.17
CA PRO A 267 15.81 -5.59 7.73
C PRO A 267 15.57 -4.28 6.98
N TYR A 268 14.49 -3.55 7.28
CA TYR A 268 14.16 -2.28 6.65
C TYR A 268 15.20 -1.21 6.94
N ILE A 269 15.58 -1.03 8.21
CA ILE A 269 16.63 -0.08 8.62
C ILE A 269 17.95 -0.40 7.89
N ARG A 270 18.32 -1.69 7.78
CA ARG A 270 19.52 -2.11 7.03
C ARG A 270 19.44 -1.85 5.53
N ALA A 271 18.23 -1.82 4.97
CA ALA A 271 17.98 -1.47 3.58
C ALA A 271 17.89 0.05 3.34
N GLY A 272 18.08 0.88 4.37
CA GLY A 272 18.01 2.34 4.25
C GLY A 272 16.58 2.89 4.24
N VAL A 273 15.60 2.10 4.70
CA VAL A 273 14.24 2.57 4.92
C VAL A 273 14.19 3.32 6.25
N GLU A 274 13.61 4.52 6.24
CA GLU A 274 13.28 5.21 7.48
C GLU A 274 12.06 4.54 8.12
N VAL A 275 12.21 4.05 9.34
CA VAL A 275 11.12 3.55 10.17
C VAL A 275 10.83 4.58 11.25
N ILE A 276 9.63 5.18 11.22
CA ILE A 276 9.21 6.08 12.31
C ILE A 276 8.82 5.19 13.50
N GLU A 277 9.68 5.15 14.51
CA GLU A 277 9.54 4.35 15.75
C GLU A 277 8.45 4.90 16.69
N LYS A 278 7.26 5.18 16.14
CA LYS A 278 6.06 5.59 16.87
C LYS A 278 4.90 4.73 16.41
N ASN A 279 4.32 3.97 17.34
CA ASN A 279 3.18 3.11 17.06
C ASN A 279 1.93 3.96 16.79
N LEU A 280 1.29 3.78 15.64
CA LEU A 280 0.06 4.50 15.29
C LEU A 280 -1.11 4.18 16.24
N ASN A 281 -1.07 3.01 16.88
CA ASN A 281 -2.03 2.54 17.88
C ASN A 281 -1.56 2.76 19.33
N THR A 282 -0.63 3.71 19.56
CA THR A 282 -0.19 4.07 20.92
C THR A 282 -1.38 4.44 21.80
N GLY A 283 -1.47 3.81 22.96
CA GLY A 283 -2.52 4.07 23.95
C GLY A 283 -3.81 3.29 23.76
N ASN A 284 -3.93 2.46 22.71
CA ASN A 284 -5.11 1.59 22.50
C ASN A 284 -4.69 0.10 22.38
N ARG A 285 -5.65 -0.78 22.05
CA ARG A 285 -5.44 -2.25 21.93
C ARG A 285 -5.23 -2.72 20.49
N GLY A 286 -4.95 -1.80 19.58
CA GLY A 286 -4.67 -2.07 18.17
C GLY A 286 -3.36 -2.82 17.97
N VAL A 287 -3.21 -3.33 16.75
CA VAL A 287 -1.97 -3.92 16.28
C VAL A 287 -0.91 -2.81 16.25
N GLU A 288 0.34 -3.16 16.58
CA GLU A 288 1.43 -2.20 16.43
C GLU A 288 1.70 -1.96 14.96
N GLU A 289 1.67 -0.70 14.56
CA GLU A 289 1.92 -0.29 13.18
C GLU A 289 2.89 0.89 13.16
N ASN A 290 3.88 0.83 12.29
CA ASN A 290 4.85 1.90 12.09
C ASN A 290 4.79 2.41 10.65
N LEU A 291 4.81 3.73 10.50
CA LEU A 291 4.97 4.37 9.20
C LEU A 291 6.44 4.24 8.76
N CYS A 292 6.63 3.74 7.54
CA CYS A 292 7.94 3.57 6.92
C CYS A 292 7.98 4.32 5.59
N TYR A 293 9.14 4.86 5.26
CA TYR A 293 9.35 5.50 3.96
C TYR A 293 10.79 5.34 3.45
N TYR A 294 10.96 5.42 2.13
CA TYR A 294 12.25 5.21 1.45
C TYR A 294 12.49 6.29 0.39
N PHE A 295 13.77 6.65 0.22
CA PHE A 295 14.25 7.78 -0.56
C PHE A 295 14.66 7.47 -1.98
#